data_AF-A0A7C3BN63-F1
#
_entry.id   AF-A0A7C3BN63-F1
#
_cell.length_a   1.000
_cell.length_b   1.000
_cell.length_c   1.000
_cell.angle_alpha   90.00
_cell.angle_beta   90.00
_cell.angle_gamma   90.00
#
_symmetry.space_group_name_H-M   'P 1'
#
loop_
_entity.id
_entity.type
_entity.pdbx_description
1 polymer ?
#
loop_
_entity_poly.entity_id
_entity_poly.type
_entity_poly.pdbx_seq_one_letter_code
_entity_poly.pdbx_strand_id
1 'polypeptide(L)'
;MLRVLLPWFKVQHGHPVMRFLVLITDPLVRPVRRFMGASSIIWIRGGYIDMASLVTLFLLTLVQSLVARLLYWVAAPPLWILHPGADWGRWLVGILGLLVQLYSFALLARILLEWVRVPYTQPVMRFLWDITEPLLRPIRRRLPNFAGLDFSPVVAVLLLSVLQMLLAGLIQALF
;
A
#
# COMPACT_ATOMS: atom_id res chain seq x y z
N MET A 1 -13.42 2.15 7.18
CA MET A 1 -13.18 0.89 6.44
C MET A 1 -14.47 0.27 5.90
N LEU A 2 -15.45 -0.05 6.74
CA LEU A 2 -16.74 -0.63 6.31
C LEU A 2 -17.54 0.23 5.31
N ARG A 3 -17.39 1.57 5.31
CA ARG A 3 -18.04 2.49 4.36
C ARG A 3 -17.80 2.15 2.88
N VAL A 4 -16.63 1.63 2.53
CA VAL A 4 -16.31 1.25 1.14
C VAL A 4 -17.08 0.00 0.72
N LEU A 5 -17.39 -0.88 1.68
CA LEU A 5 -18.11 -2.13 1.47
C LEU A 5 -19.63 -1.95 1.54
N LEU A 6 -20.13 -0.92 2.23
CA LEU A 6 -21.56 -0.69 2.44
C LEU A 6 -22.43 -0.53 1.18
N PRO A 7 -21.94 0.06 0.06
CA PRO A 7 -22.68 0.07 -1.19
C PRO A 7 -23.07 -1.34 -1.68
N TRP A 8 -22.25 -2.36 -1.36
CA TRP A 8 -22.51 -3.75 -1.73
C TRP A 8 -23.61 -4.41 -0.89
N PHE A 9 -23.83 -3.91 0.33
CA PHE A 9 -24.84 -4.44 1.25
C PHE A 9 -26.21 -3.74 1.12
N LYS A 10 -26.38 -2.84 0.14
CA LYS A 10 -27.61 -2.04 -0.08
C LYS A 10 -28.13 -1.34 1.19
N VAL A 11 -27.25 -1.01 2.13
CA VAL A 11 -27.63 -0.35 3.39
C VAL A 11 -28.04 1.09 3.10
N GLN A 12 -29.23 1.48 3.56
CA GLN A 12 -29.75 2.83 3.34
C GLN A 12 -28.88 3.87 4.04
N HIS A 13 -28.57 4.98 3.35
CA HIS A 13 -27.66 6.03 3.81
C HIS A 13 -28.04 6.67 5.17
N GLY A 14 -29.32 6.60 5.56
CA GLY A 14 -29.84 7.12 6.83
C GLY A 14 -29.66 6.22 8.05
N HIS A 15 -29.13 5.01 7.89
CA HIS A 15 -29.04 4.02 8.97
C HIS A 15 -28.11 4.51 10.11
N PRO A 16 -28.46 4.30 11.40
CA PRO A 16 -27.66 4.76 12.55
C PRO A 16 -26.22 4.23 12.53
N VAL A 17 -26.04 2.98 12.08
CA VAL A 17 -24.70 2.36 11.91
C VAL A 17 -23.85 3.12 10.88
N MET A 18 -24.46 3.62 9.80
CA MET A 18 -23.75 4.39 8.77
C MET A 18 -23.23 5.72 9.35
N ARG A 19 -24.06 6.42 10.13
CA ARG A 19 -23.65 7.67 10.81
C ARG A 19 -22.53 7.42 11.79
N PHE A 20 -22.61 6.36 12.60
CA PHE A 20 -21.57 6.00 13.56
C PHE A 20 -20.23 5.69 12.88
N LEU A 21 -20.26 4.88 11.81
CA LEU A 21 -19.05 4.52 11.05
C LEU A 21 -18.41 5.75 10.40
N VAL A 22 -19.22 6.65 9.83
CA VAL A 22 -18.73 7.91 9.28
C VAL A 22 -18.11 8.73 10.40
N LEU A 23 -18.76 8.88 11.55
CA LEU A 23 -18.25 9.72 12.65
C LEU A 23 -16.87 9.28 13.16
N ILE A 24 -16.63 7.97 13.25
CA ILE A 24 -15.34 7.42 13.70
C ILE A 24 -14.27 7.56 12.62
N THR A 25 -14.63 7.39 11.35
CA THR A 25 -13.64 7.35 10.26
C THR A 25 -13.37 8.72 9.63
N ASP A 26 -14.31 9.66 9.69
CA ASP A 26 -14.19 10.99 9.09
C ASP A 26 -12.96 11.77 9.59
N PRO A 27 -12.61 11.78 10.89
CA PRO A 27 -11.43 12.49 11.38
C PRO A 27 -10.13 12.03 10.71
N LEU A 28 -10.04 10.74 10.38
CA LEU A 28 -8.87 10.13 9.74
C LEU A 28 -8.87 10.33 8.21
N VAL A 29 -10.05 10.40 7.61
CA VAL A 29 -10.22 10.52 6.15
C VAL A 29 -10.20 11.98 5.69
N ARG A 30 -10.69 12.93 6.50
CA ARG A 30 -10.75 14.36 6.17
C ARG A 30 -9.41 14.97 5.74
N PRO A 31 -8.26 14.70 6.40
CA PRO A 31 -6.97 15.24 5.98
C PRO A 31 -6.61 14.78 4.56
N VAL A 32 -6.80 13.48 4.29
CA VAL A 32 -6.52 12.86 2.99
C VAL A 32 -7.48 13.38 1.92
N ARG A 33 -8.76 13.54 2.27
CA ARG A 33 -9.78 14.07 1.36
C ARG A 33 -9.53 15.54 1.01
N ARG A 34 -9.05 16.35 1.94
CA ARG A 34 -8.63 17.74 1.66
C ARG A 34 -7.49 17.78 0.65
N PHE A 35 -6.55 16.84 0.75
CA PHE A 35 -5.43 16.76 -0.17
C PHE A 35 -5.85 16.28 -1.57
N MET A 36 -6.75 15.30 -1.65
CA MET A 36 -7.22 14.72 -2.92
C MET A 36 -8.33 15.53 -3.61
N GLY A 37 -9.04 16.40 -2.90
CA GLY A 37 -10.15 17.18 -3.45
C GLY A 37 -11.42 16.37 -3.73
N ALA A 38 -12.40 17.01 -4.40
CA ALA A 38 -13.70 16.42 -4.71
C ALA A 38 -13.63 15.25 -5.71
N SER A 39 -12.52 15.12 -6.46
CA SER A 39 -12.23 14.00 -7.36
C SER A 39 -11.98 12.67 -6.64
N SER A 40 -11.88 12.69 -5.31
CA SER A 40 -11.79 11.47 -4.50
C SER A 40 -13.08 10.64 -4.49
N ILE A 41 -14.21 11.16 -4.95
CA ILE A 41 -15.50 10.44 -4.91
C ILE A 41 -15.80 9.84 -6.29
N ILE A 42 -15.88 8.51 -6.37
CA ILE A 42 -16.29 7.79 -7.57
C ILE A 42 -17.74 7.33 -7.42
N TRP A 43 -18.60 7.75 -8.35
CA TRP A 43 -20.01 7.36 -8.39
C TRP A 43 -20.17 6.00 -9.06
N ILE A 44 -20.93 5.10 -8.43
CA ILE A 44 -21.18 3.73 -8.90
C ILE A 44 -22.69 3.45 -8.80
N ARG A 45 -23.21 2.51 -9.60
CA ARG A 45 -24.62 2.06 -9.49
C ARG A 45 -24.90 1.61 -8.05
N GLY A 46 -25.70 2.40 -7.31
CA GLY A 46 -26.11 2.11 -5.93
C GLY A 46 -25.33 2.85 -4.83
N GLY A 47 -24.36 3.72 -5.16
CA GLY A 47 -23.67 4.53 -4.14
C GLY A 47 -22.43 5.26 -4.67
N TYR A 48 -21.53 5.62 -3.75
CA TYR A 48 -20.25 6.23 -4.08
C TYR A 48 -19.11 5.54 -3.32
N ILE A 49 -17.96 5.37 -3.97
CA ILE A 49 -16.72 4.93 -3.32
C ILE A 49 -15.85 6.16 -3.12
N ASP A 50 -15.46 6.39 -1.87
CA ASP A 50 -14.58 7.48 -1.48
C ASP A 50 -13.11 7.01 -1.49
N MET A 51 -12.36 7.38 -2.52
CA MET A 51 -10.94 7.06 -2.69
C MET A 51 -10.08 7.59 -1.55
N ALA A 52 -10.47 8.72 -0.95
CA ALA A 52 -9.79 9.23 0.24
C ALA A 52 -9.83 8.21 1.37
N SER A 53 -10.94 7.48 1.52
CA SER A 53 -11.04 6.41 2.50
C SER A 53 -10.02 5.31 2.22
N LEU A 54 -9.88 4.85 0.96
CA LEU A 54 -8.89 3.83 0.57
C LEU A 54 -7.45 4.25 0.84
N VAL A 55 -7.11 5.49 0.48
CA VAL A 55 -5.78 6.05 0.74
C VAL A 55 -5.52 6.15 2.25
N THR A 56 -6.50 6.56 3.04
CA THR A 56 -6.38 6.52 4.51
C THR A 56 -6.14 5.11 5.03
N LEU A 57 -6.78 4.07 4.45
CA LEU A 57 -6.55 2.68 4.87
C LEU A 57 -5.12 2.26 4.59
N PHE A 58 -4.64 2.59 3.41
CA PHE A 58 -3.29 2.32 2.98
C PHE A 58 -2.27 2.99 3.90
N LEU A 59 -2.47 4.28 4.23
CA LEU A 59 -1.60 5.00 5.15
C LEU A 59 -1.64 4.44 6.57
N LEU A 60 -2.82 4.09 7.09
CA LEU A 60 -2.94 3.51 8.43
C LEU A 60 -2.26 2.15 8.53
N THR A 61 -2.45 1.29 7.54
CA THR A 61 -1.80 -0.04 7.51
C THR A 61 -0.29 0.07 7.34
N LEU A 62 0.19 1.03 6.52
CA LEU A 62 1.60 1.39 6.42
C LEU A 62 2.15 1.74 7.81
N VAL A 63 1.55 2.74 8.47
CA VAL A 63 2.00 3.21 9.79
C VAL A 63 1.97 2.08 10.81
N GLN A 64 0.88 1.32 10.88
CA GLN A 64 0.77 0.19 11.80
C GLN A 64 1.84 -0.87 11.54
N SER A 65 2.15 -1.19 10.28
CA SER A 65 3.19 -2.18 9.94
C SER A 65 4.59 -1.70 10.31
N LEU A 66 4.88 -0.40 10.13
CA LEU A 66 6.15 0.21 10.52
C LEU A 66 6.29 0.22 12.04
N VAL A 67 5.25 0.62 12.76
CA VAL A 67 5.21 0.63 14.22
C VAL A 67 5.34 -0.77 14.78
N ALA A 68 4.58 -1.75 14.29
CA ALA A 68 4.65 -3.13 14.77
C ALA A 68 6.04 -3.74 14.57
N ARG A 69 6.71 -3.43 13.45
CA ARG A 69 8.08 -3.89 13.21
C ARG A 69 9.08 -3.17 14.10
N LEU A 70 8.96 -1.86 14.27
CA LEU A 70 9.82 -1.11 15.18
C LEU A 70 9.66 -1.61 16.62
N LEU A 71 8.42 -1.85 17.05
CA LEU A 71 8.12 -2.44 18.36
C LEU A 71 8.65 -3.87 18.47
N TYR A 72 8.48 -4.72 17.46
CA TYR A 72 9.08 -6.05 17.43
C TYR A 72 10.60 -5.98 17.56
N TRP A 73 11.23 -5.02 16.90
CA TRP A 73 12.67 -4.78 16.96
C TRP A 73 13.18 -4.26 18.29
N VAL A 74 12.35 -3.50 19.03
CA VAL A 74 12.69 -2.96 20.35
C VAL A 74 12.35 -3.96 21.47
N ALA A 75 11.24 -4.69 21.33
CA ALA A 75 10.68 -5.57 22.34
C ALA A 75 11.17 -7.01 22.24
N ALA A 76 11.60 -7.47 21.06
CA ALA A 76 12.40 -8.68 20.99
C ALA A 76 13.74 -8.35 21.67
N PRO A 77 14.09 -9.01 22.80
CA PRO A 77 15.41 -8.84 23.38
C PRO A 77 16.42 -9.04 22.26
N PRO A 78 17.46 -8.21 22.16
CA PRO A 78 18.36 -8.31 21.04
C PRO A 78 18.99 -9.70 21.05
N LEU A 79 18.52 -10.58 20.17
CA LEU A 79 18.91 -12.00 20.15
C LEU A 79 20.42 -12.16 19.89
N TRP A 80 21.07 -11.10 19.39
CA TRP A 80 22.52 -10.96 19.29
C TRP A 80 23.27 -10.94 20.64
N ILE A 81 22.61 -10.66 21.77
CA ILE A 81 23.22 -10.80 23.11
C ILE A 81 23.37 -12.28 23.47
N LEU A 82 22.43 -13.12 23.03
CA LEU A 82 22.41 -14.56 23.31
C LEU A 82 23.20 -15.36 22.25
N HIS A 83 23.25 -14.88 21.01
CA HIS A 83 23.97 -15.51 19.90
C HIS A 83 24.74 -14.48 19.04
N PRO A 84 25.82 -13.87 19.58
CA PRO A 84 26.65 -12.95 18.81
C PRO A 84 27.23 -13.69 17.59
N GLY A 85 26.75 -13.34 16.39
CA GLY A 85 27.20 -13.91 15.12
C GLY A 85 26.22 -14.85 14.41
N ALA A 86 25.22 -15.43 15.09
CA ALA A 86 24.33 -16.43 14.48
C ALA A 86 23.18 -15.82 13.65
N ASP A 87 22.75 -14.59 13.98
CA ASP A 87 21.54 -14.00 13.39
C ASP A 87 21.80 -13.16 12.14
N TRP A 88 23.05 -12.92 11.72
CA TRP A 88 23.36 -11.98 10.62
C TRP A 88 22.56 -12.24 9.34
N GLY A 89 22.28 -13.50 9.03
CA GLY A 89 21.39 -13.86 7.92
C GLY A 89 19.95 -13.41 8.11
N ARG A 90 19.38 -13.49 9.33
CA ARG A 90 18.04 -12.95 9.65
C ARG A 90 17.99 -11.45 9.45
N TRP A 91 19.03 -10.73 9.89
CA TRP A 91 19.13 -9.28 9.73
C TRP A 91 19.18 -8.88 8.24
N LEU A 92 20.01 -9.58 7.45
CA LEU A 92 20.11 -9.35 6.01
C LEU A 92 18.77 -9.62 5.30
N VAL A 93 18.13 -10.76 5.56
CA VAL A 93 16.84 -11.10 4.95
C VAL A 93 15.74 -10.13 5.42
N GLY A 94 15.77 -9.68 6.67
CA GLY A 94 14.85 -8.66 7.20
C GLY A 94 15.00 -7.30 6.52
N ILE A 95 16.24 -6.84 6.31
CA ILE A 95 16.52 -5.59 5.58
C ILE A 95 16.05 -5.70 4.13
N LEU A 96 16.33 -6.83 3.45
CA LEU A 96 15.84 -7.06 2.09
C LEU A 96 14.31 -7.07 2.04
N GLY A 97 13.65 -7.74 2.98
CA GLY A 97 12.18 -7.73 3.08
C GLY A 97 11.60 -6.33 3.28
N LEU A 98 12.28 -5.50 4.07
CA LEU A 98 11.90 -4.10 4.28
C LEU A 98 12.04 -3.29 2.98
N LEU A 99 13.16 -3.42 2.26
CA LEU A 99 13.39 -2.75 0.98
C LEU A 99 12.35 -3.15 -0.06
N VAL A 100 12.05 -4.44 -0.20
CA VAL A 100 11.00 -4.95 -1.09
C VAL A 100 9.65 -4.35 -0.73
N GLN A 101 9.33 -4.23 0.56
CA GLN A 101 8.07 -3.64 0.99
C GLN A 101 7.98 -2.13 0.70
N LEU A 102 9.04 -1.36 0.98
CA LEU A 102 9.10 0.06 0.63
C LEU A 102 8.93 0.26 -0.88
N TYR A 103 9.55 -0.59 -1.68
CA TYR A 103 9.41 -0.56 -3.14
C TYR A 103 7.97 -0.87 -3.60
N SER A 104 7.33 -1.88 -3.01
CA SER A 104 5.91 -2.16 -3.25
C SER A 104 5.02 -0.97 -2.90
N PHE A 105 5.31 -0.26 -1.81
CA PHE A 105 4.58 0.95 -1.45
C PHE A 105 4.80 2.09 -2.44
N ALA A 106 6.02 2.27 -2.96
CA ALA A 106 6.29 3.24 -4.01
C ALA A 106 5.49 2.95 -5.30
N LEU A 107 5.40 1.67 -5.70
CA LEU A 107 4.55 1.25 -6.82
C LEU A 107 3.07 1.55 -6.59
N LEU A 108 2.55 1.24 -5.40
CA LEU A 108 1.17 1.56 -5.04
C LEU A 108 0.92 3.06 -5.03
N ALA A 109 1.85 3.86 -4.51
CA ALA A 109 1.77 5.32 -4.55
C ALA A 109 1.73 5.84 -6.00
N ARG A 110 2.57 5.30 -6.90
CA ARG A 110 2.55 5.63 -8.33
C ARG A 110 1.20 5.33 -8.96
N ILE A 111 0.65 4.13 -8.75
CA ILE A 111 -0.68 3.74 -9.27
C ILE A 111 -1.76 4.70 -8.79
N LEU A 112 -1.77 5.04 -7.50
CA LEU A 112 -2.74 5.96 -6.92
C LEU A 112 -2.64 7.36 -7.54
N LEU A 113 -1.43 7.88 -7.73
CA LEU A 113 -1.20 9.19 -8.34
C LEU A 113 -1.56 9.20 -9.84
N GLU A 114 -1.32 8.10 -10.56
CA GLU A 114 -1.73 7.93 -11.95
C GLU A 114 -3.26 7.92 -12.09
N TRP A 115 -3.98 7.25 -11.18
CA TRP A 115 -5.45 7.25 -11.14
C TRP A 115 -6.06 8.63 -10.88
N VAL A 116 -5.43 9.44 -10.02
CA VAL A 116 -5.85 10.82 -9.77
C VAL A 116 -5.37 11.78 -10.89
N ARG A 117 -4.66 11.26 -11.89
CA ARG A 117 -4.12 12.00 -13.05
C ARG A 117 -3.13 13.10 -12.64
N VAL A 118 -2.28 12.82 -11.64
CA VAL A 118 -1.20 13.74 -11.25
C VAL A 118 -0.18 13.82 -12.40
N PRO A 119 0.16 15.03 -12.88
CA PRO A 119 1.06 15.16 -14.03
C PRO A 119 2.51 14.81 -13.67
N TYR A 120 3.25 14.24 -14.63
CA TYR A 120 4.66 13.87 -14.49
C TYR A 120 5.59 15.06 -14.14
N THR A 121 5.15 16.29 -14.41
CA THR A 121 5.87 17.50 -14.04
C THR A 121 6.01 17.67 -12.52
N GLN A 122 5.14 17.03 -11.72
CA GLN A 122 5.20 17.07 -10.26
C GLN A 122 6.42 16.28 -9.75
N PRO A 123 7.23 16.85 -8.83
CA PRO A 123 8.46 16.21 -8.33
C PRO A 123 8.22 14.82 -7.74
N VAL A 124 7.11 14.63 -7.02
CA VAL A 124 6.75 13.34 -6.41
C VAL A 124 6.47 12.27 -7.47
N MET A 125 5.77 12.64 -8.55
CA MET A 125 5.43 11.72 -9.64
C MET A 125 6.69 11.33 -10.42
N ARG A 126 7.57 12.30 -10.70
CA ARG A 126 8.87 12.07 -11.33
C ARG A 126 9.75 11.15 -10.49
N PHE A 127 9.88 11.43 -9.20
CA PHE A 127 10.65 10.59 -8.28
C PHE A 127 10.15 9.14 -8.27
N LEU A 128 8.83 8.95 -8.12
CA LEU A 128 8.24 7.61 -8.15
C LEU A 128 8.46 6.91 -9.49
N TRP A 129 8.35 7.64 -10.60
CA TRP A 129 8.65 7.09 -11.91
C TRP A 129 10.09 6.62 -12.00
N ASP A 130 11.06 7.48 -11.65
CA ASP A 130 12.49 7.18 -11.76
C ASP A 130 12.90 5.94 -10.95
N ILE A 131 12.36 5.76 -9.75
CA ILE A 131 12.68 4.59 -8.91
C ILE A 131 11.94 3.32 -9.35
N THR A 132 10.72 3.44 -9.90
CA THR A 132 9.90 2.28 -10.27
C THR A 132 10.11 1.80 -11.70
N GLU A 133 10.54 2.68 -12.61
CA GLU A 133 10.69 2.39 -14.03
C GLU A 133 11.71 1.29 -14.36
N PRO A 134 12.85 1.12 -13.65
CA PRO A 134 13.76 0.01 -13.91
C PRO A 134 13.12 -1.38 -13.81
N LEU A 135 12.16 -1.56 -12.89
CA LEU A 135 11.39 -2.80 -12.77
C LEU A 135 10.21 -2.84 -13.75
N LEU A 136 9.54 -1.71 -13.96
CA LEU A 136 8.32 -1.66 -14.77
C LEU A 136 8.59 -1.73 -16.27
N ARG A 137 9.67 -1.11 -16.76
CA ARG A 137 10.03 -1.11 -18.18
C ARG A 137 10.16 -2.51 -18.80
N PRO A 138 10.86 -3.50 -18.20
CA PRO A 138 10.91 -4.85 -18.74
C PRO A 138 9.56 -5.57 -18.66
N ILE A 139 8.76 -5.33 -17.63
CA ILE A 139 7.41 -5.91 -17.50
C ILE A 139 6.50 -5.35 -18.59
N ARG A 140 6.51 -4.03 -18.79
CA ARG A 140 5.73 -3.32 -19.82
C ARG A 140 6.06 -3.80 -21.23
N ARG A 141 7.33 -4.13 -21.51
CA ARG A 141 7.73 -4.70 -22.81
C ARG A 141 7.14 -6.08 -23.09
N ARG A 142 6.78 -6.84 -22.06
CA ARG A 142 6.20 -8.19 -22.21
C ARG A 142 4.68 -8.20 -22.15
N LEU A 143 4.07 -7.17 -21.56
CA LEU A 143 2.62 -7.06 -21.50
C LEU A 143 2.08 -6.42 -22.80
N PRO A 144 0.98 -6.95 -23.35
CA PRO A 144 0.28 -6.26 -24.42
C PRO A 144 -0.34 -4.95 -23.89
N ASN A 145 -0.37 -3.91 -24.74
CA ASN A 145 -0.96 -2.63 -24.38
C ASN A 145 -2.49 -2.76 -24.25
N PHE A 146 -3.01 -2.73 -23.03
CA PHE A 146 -4.46 -2.77 -22.78
C PHE A 146 -5.01 -1.34 -22.69
N ALA A 147 -5.73 -0.91 -23.73
CA ALA A 147 -6.53 0.33 -23.73
C ALA A 147 -5.77 1.62 -23.35
N GLY A 148 -4.46 1.69 -23.60
CA GLY A 148 -3.63 2.85 -23.24
C GLY A 148 -3.33 3.01 -21.75
N LEU A 149 -3.70 2.02 -20.92
CA LEU A 149 -3.40 1.98 -19.49
C LEU A 149 -2.22 1.04 -19.22
N ASP A 150 -1.31 1.47 -18.36
CA ASP A 150 -0.16 0.67 -17.94
C ASP A 150 -0.54 -0.26 -16.78
N PHE A 151 -0.69 -1.56 -17.09
CA PHE A 151 -0.94 -2.59 -16.07
C PHE A 151 0.36 -3.18 -15.48
N SER A 152 1.53 -2.76 -15.96
CA SER A 152 2.81 -3.25 -15.43
C SER A 152 2.97 -3.01 -13.92
N PRO A 153 2.46 -1.92 -13.30
CA PRO A 153 2.56 -1.74 -11.86
C PRO A 153 1.81 -2.79 -11.05
N VAL A 154 0.64 -3.23 -11.51
CA VAL A 154 -0.15 -4.27 -10.84
C VAL A 154 0.60 -5.61 -10.88
N VAL A 155 1.16 -5.96 -12.04
CA VAL A 155 1.96 -7.18 -12.21
C VAL A 155 3.22 -7.12 -11.35
N ALA A 156 3.88 -5.97 -11.28
CA ALA A 156 5.06 -5.77 -10.43
C ALA A 156 4.73 -5.96 -8.94
N VAL A 157 3.61 -5.40 -8.47
CA VAL A 157 3.15 -5.60 -7.08
C VAL A 157 2.92 -7.09 -6.79
N LEU A 158 2.28 -7.84 -7.69
CA LEU A 158 2.06 -9.28 -7.53
C LEU A 158 3.39 -10.05 -7.43
N LEU A 159 4.36 -9.75 -8.30
CA LEU A 159 5.69 -10.36 -8.27
C LEU A 159 6.42 -10.07 -6.95
N LEU A 160 6.32 -8.83 -6.46
CA LEU A 160 6.93 -8.44 -5.18
C LEU A 160 6.21 -9.09 -4.00
N SER A 161 4.90 -9.30 -4.05
CA SER A 161 4.16 -10.05 -3.03
C SER A 161 4.64 -11.50 -2.95
N VAL A 162 4.82 -12.17 -4.08
CA VAL A 162 5.41 -13.51 -4.12
C VAL A 162 6.82 -13.51 -3.54
N LEU A 163 7.66 -12.52 -3.91
CA LEU A 163 9.01 -12.38 -3.34
C LEU A 163 8.98 -12.20 -1.82
N GLN A 164 8.05 -11.40 -1.28
CA GLN A 164 7.89 -11.24 0.17
C GLN A 164 7.51 -12.55 0.86
N MET A 165 6.61 -13.34 0.27
CA MET A 165 6.24 -14.66 0.81
C MET A 165 7.45 -15.61 0.81
N LEU A 166 8.25 -15.62 -0.26
CA LEU A 166 9.47 -16.42 -0.35
C LEU A 166 10.52 -15.99 0.69
N LEU A 167 10.72 -14.68 0.89
CA LEU A 167 11.64 -14.17 1.91
C LEU A 167 11.18 -14.55 3.32
N ALA A 168 9.88 -14.47 3.60
CA ALA A 168 9.32 -14.89 4.89
C ALA A 168 9.50 -16.40 5.12
N GLY A 169 9.25 -17.21 4.09
CA GLY A 169 9.49 -18.66 4.14
C GLY A 169 10.96 -19.01 4.33
N LEU A 170 11.88 -18.26 3.70
CA LEU A 170 13.32 -18.44 3.87
C LEU A 170 13.76 -18.18 5.32
N ILE A 171 13.19 -17.16 5.97
CA ILE A 171 13.43 -16.93 7.39
C ILE A 171 12.97 -18.15 8.19
N GLN A 172 11.77 -18.67 7.97
CA GLN A 172 11.27 -19.83 8.73
C GLN A 172 12.03 -21.13 8.45
N ALA A 173 12.63 -21.29 7.26
CA ALA A 173 13.32 -22.51 6.86
C ALA A 173 14.77 -22.56 7.34
N LEU A 174 15.46 -21.42 7.43
CA LEU A 174 16.87 -21.34 7.77
C LEU A 174 17.13 -21.09 9.26
N PHE A 175 16.10 -20.78 10.03
CA PHE A 175 16.22 -20.20 11.36
C PHE A 175 15.08 -20.56 12.28
#